data_AF-A0A2M8FB50-F1
#
_entry.id   AF-A0A2M8FB50-F1
#
_cell.length_a   1.000
_cell.length_b   1.000
_cell.length_c   1.000
_cell.angle_alpha   90.00
_cell.angle_beta   90.00
_cell.angle_gamma   90.00
#
_symmetry.space_group_name_H-M   'P 1'
#
loop_
_entity.id
_entity.type
_entity.pdbx_description
1 polymer ?
#
loop_
_entity_poly.entity_id
_entity_poly.type
_entity_poly.pdbx_seq_one_letter_code
_entity_poly.pdbx_strand_id
1 'polypeptide(L)'
;MDGNSILEEVDEDADGVIDSFRLRSYDVNGNWVRTESFDHGLLVNVSEFTYDEDGNQTVRRYDYGADGEFDFEQRSVYRNGLLIYVYEVPLTELGEGVLFFSRYEYDKYGNRIEAHSGNNGVVNEVGIYHYGDYCIKQVPPEPFEPYDAVLPP
;
A
#
# COMPACT_ATOMS: atom_id res chain seq x y z
N MET A 1 22.08 -18.41 12.49
CA MET A 1 20.71 -18.09 12.08
C MET A 1 20.04 -17.49 13.30
N ASP A 2 20.12 -16.17 13.42
CA ASP A 2 19.42 -15.47 14.48
C ASP A 2 17.92 -15.59 14.21
N GLY A 3 17.13 -15.89 15.24
CA GLY A 3 15.74 -16.36 15.17
C GLY A 3 14.70 -15.36 14.64
N ASN A 4 15.14 -14.37 13.88
CA ASN A 4 14.33 -13.31 13.29
C ASN A 4 14.46 -13.32 11.76
N SER A 5 14.66 -14.49 11.16
CA SER A 5 14.67 -14.63 9.70
C SER A 5 13.71 -15.72 9.23
N ILE A 6 12.84 -15.36 8.28
CA ILE A 6 11.93 -16.30 7.60
C ILE A 6 12.44 -16.51 6.18
N LEU A 7 12.40 -17.78 5.74
CA LEU A 7 12.77 -18.25 4.41
C LEU A 7 11.50 -18.62 3.64
N GLU A 8 11.31 -18.02 2.47
CA GLU A 8 10.25 -18.36 1.51
C GLU A 8 10.89 -18.92 0.24
N GLU A 9 10.59 -20.15 -0.12
CA GLU A 9 11.20 -20.86 -1.26
C GLU A 9 10.16 -21.12 -2.35
N VAL A 10 10.62 -21.09 -3.60
CA VAL A 10 9.83 -21.42 -4.80
C VAL A 10 10.64 -22.39 -5.65
N ASP A 11 10.01 -23.50 -5.98
CA ASP A 11 10.43 -24.51 -6.96
C ASP A 11 9.34 -24.49 -8.04
N GLU A 12 9.63 -23.84 -9.17
CA GLU A 12 8.68 -23.55 -10.25
C GLU A 12 8.47 -24.77 -11.15
N ASP A 13 9.48 -25.62 -11.31
CA ASP A 13 9.43 -26.80 -12.18
C ASP A 13 9.18 -28.13 -11.43
N ALA A 14 9.11 -28.07 -10.10
CA ALA A 14 8.88 -29.17 -9.18
C ALA A 14 9.94 -30.28 -9.29
N ASP A 15 11.18 -29.94 -9.65
CA ASP A 15 12.28 -30.89 -9.79
C ASP A 15 13.00 -31.18 -8.45
N GLY A 16 12.65 -30.46 -7.39
CA GLY A 16 13.24 -30.56 -6.05
C GLY A 16 14.44 -29.65 -5.83
N VAL A 17 14.77 -28.77 -6.79
CA VAL A 17 15.74 -27.68 -6.68
C VAL A 17 14.97 -26.37 -6.51
N ILE A 18 15.44 -25.53 -5.59
CA ILE A 18 14.82 -24.23 -5.35
C ILE A 18 15.29 -23.26 -6.42
N ASP A 19 14.36 -22.76 -7.25
CA ASP A 19 14.63 -21.74 -8.27
C ASP A 19 14.83 -20.37 -7.65
N SER A 20 14.00 -20.00 -6.68
CA SER A 20 14.12 -18.70 -6.02
C SER A 20 13.75 -18.77 -4.56
N PHE A 21 14.37 -17.92 -3.76
CA PHE A 21 13.98 -17.77 -2.37
C PHE A 21 14.13 -16.35 -1.87
N ARG A 22 13.43 -16.04 -0.78
CA ARG A 22 13.54 -14.76 -0.08
C ARG A 22 13.92 -14.98 1.37
N LEU A 23 14.86 -14.17 1.86
CA LEU A 23 15.17 -14.04 3.27
C LEU A 23 14.59 -12.72 3.77
N ARG A 24 13.78 -12.78 4.83
CA ARG A 24 13.25 -11.59 5.51
C ARG A 24 13.84 -11.50 6.89
N SER A 25 14.41 -10.35 7.25
CA SER A 25 14.94 -10.09 8.59
C SER A 25 14.03 -9.13 9.34
N TYR A 26 13.86 -9.36 10.66
CA TYR A 26 12.93 -8.61 11.50
C TYR A 26 13.63 -7.86 12.64
N ASP A 27 13.12 -6.68 12.97
CA ASP A 27 13.52 -5.94 14.17
C ASP A 27 12.98 -6.59 15.47
N VAL A 28 13.31 -5.98 16.61
CA VAL A 28 12.87 -6.46 17.94
C VAL A 28 11.35 -6.32 18.17
N ASN A 29 10.68 -5.49 17.38
CA ASN A 29 9.23 -5.27 17.44
C ASN A 29 8.47 -6.19 16.47
N GLY A 30 9.18 -6.98 15.67
CA GLY A 30 8.60 -7.89 14.69
C GLY A 30 8.27 -7.23 13.35
N ASN A 31 8.78 -6.03 13.06
CA ASN A 31 8.68 -5.44 11.73
C ASN A 31 9.78 -6.02 10.84
N TRP A 32 9.48 -6.41 9.59
CA TRP A 32 10.56 -6.78 8.67
C TRP A 32 11.36 -5.52 8.31
N VAL A 33 12.68 -5.59 8.37
CA VAL A 33 13.57 -4.45 8.09
C VAL A 33 14.42 -4.66 6.86
N ARG A 34 14.51 -5.91 6.39
CA ARG A 34 15.29 -6.26 5.21
C ARG A 34 14.70 -7.46 4.49
N THR A 35 14.70 -7.40 3.16
CA THR A 35 14.38 -8.53 2.28
C THR A 35 15.51 -8.72 1.28
N GLU A 36 16.02 -9.93 1.20
CA GLU A 36 16.99 -10.36 0.21
C GLU A 36 16.30 -11.37 -0.71
N SER A 37 16.32 -11.14 -2.02
CA SER A 37 15.73 -12.05 -3.01
C SER A 37 16.82 -12.72 -3.80
N PHE A 38 16.72 -14.04 -3.94
CA PHE A 38 17.68 -14.88 -4.62
C PHE A 38 17.01 -15.59 -5.80
N ASP A 39 17.73 -15.69 -6.91
CA ASP A 39 17.35 -16.41 -8.12
C ASP A 39 18.50 -17.36 -8.49
N HIS A 40 18.21 -18.65 -8.58
CA HIS A 40 19.18 -19.74 -8.75
C HIS A 40 20.36 -19.64 -7.77
N GLY A 41 20.09 -19.24 -6.52
CA GLY A 41 21.09 -19.04 -5.47
C GLY A 41 21.91 -17.75 -5.56
N LEU A 42 21.68 -16.91 -6.56
CA LEU A 42 22.30 -15.59 -6.71
C LEU A 42 21.42 -14.51 -6.08
N LEU A 43 22.00 -13.65 -5.25
CA LEU A 43 21.30 -12.47 -4.75
C LEU A 43 21.01 -11.53 -5.93
N VAL A 44 19.73 -11.24 -6.16
CA VAL A 44 19.28 -10.41 -7.29
C VAL A 44 18.68 -9.09 -6.88
N ASN A 45 18.13 -9.00 -5.65
CA ASN A 45 17.56 -7.75 -5.15
C ASN A 45 17.68 -7.67 -3.63
N VAL A 46 17.86 -6.45 -3.13
CA VAL A 46 17.78 -6.13 -1.70
C VAL A 46 16.75 -5.02 -1.49
N SER A 47 15.93 -5.14 -0.46
CA SER A 47 15.07 -4.06 0.03
C SER A 47 15.30 -3.81 1.51
N GLU A 48 15.31 -2.55 1.92
CA GLU A 48 15.36 -2.13 3.32
C GLU A 48 14.15 -1.29 3.70
N PHE A 49 13.71 -1.38 4.95
CA PHE A 49 12.47 -0.80 5.42
C PHE A 49 12.66 -0.07 6.75
N THR A 50 12.01 1.08 6.92
CA THR A 50 11.93 1.77 8.21
C THR A 50 10.49 2.09 8.57
N TYR A 51 10.21 2.20 9.87
CA TYR A 51 8.88 2.36 10.43
C TYR A 51 8.83 3.55 11.39
N ASP A 52 7.66 4.17 11.52
CA ASP A 52 7.40 5.11 12.62
C ASP A 52 7.05 4.37 13.93
N GLU A 53 6.81 5.13 15.00
CA GLU A 53 6.48 4.60 16.34
C GLU A 53 5.15 3.84 16.36
N ASP A 54 4.25 4.13 15.42
CA ASP A 54 2.95 3.47 15.27
C ASP A 54 3.06 2.18 14.42
N GLY A 55 4.25 1.86 13.89
CA GLY A 55 4.48 0.70 13.05
C GLY A 55 4.11 0.90 11.58
N ASN A 56 3.93 2.13 11.10
CA ASN A 56 3.70 2.40 9.69
C ASN A 56 5.04 2.46 8.94
N GLN A 57 5.14 1.77 7.80
CA GLN A 57 6.36 1.78 6.97
C GLN A 57 6.57 3.16 6.33
N THR A 58 7.56 3.92 6.79
CA THR A 58 7.83 5.29 6.34
C THR A 58 8.80 5.37 5.17
N VAL A 59 9.75 4.43 5.10
CA VAL A 59 10.75 4.37 4.02
C VAL A 59 10.90 2.94 3.54
N ARG A 60 11.07 2.79 2.22
CA ARG A 60 11.56 1.57 1.59
C ARG A 60 12.63 1.91 0.56
N ARG A 61 13.81 1.29 0.66
CA ARG A 61 14.89 1.40 -0.33
C ARG A 61 15.01 0.12 -1.12
N TYR A 62 15.41 0.24 -2.38
CA TYR A 62 15.57 -0.90 -3.28
C TYR A 62 16.90 -0.83 -4.03
N ASP A 63 17.63 -1.94 -3.99
CA ASP A 63 18.86 -2.22 -4.73
C ASP A 63 18.51 -3.35 -5.70
N TYR A 64 18.29 -2.98 -6.96
CA TYR A 64 18.03 -3.88 -8.06
C TYR A 64 19.35 -4.33 -8.67
N GLY A 65 19.52 -5.65 -8.74
CA GLY A 65 20.78 -6.24 -9.17
C GLY A 65 21.76 -6.51 -8.03
N ALA A 66 21.43 -6.09 -6.81
CA ALA A 66 22.21 -6.36 -5.60
C ALA A 66 23.67 -5.91 -5.73
N ASP A 67 23.87 -4.72 -6.30
CA ASP A 67 25.21 -4.15 -6.54
C ASP A 67 25.76 -3.38 -5.32
N GLY A 68 24.93 -3.24 -4.28
CA GLY A 68 25.27 -2.58 -3.02
C GLY A 68 24.87 -1.11 -2.98
N GLU A 69 24.36 -0.54 -4.07
CA GLU A 69 23.83 0.81 -4.13
C GLU A 69 22.31 0.77 -4.29
N PHE A 70 21.60 1.63 -3.56
CA PHE A 70 20.15 1.72 -3.72
C PHE A 70 19.79 2.55 -4.95
N ASP A 71 18.91 2.04 -5.80
CA ASP A 71 18.43 2.72 -7.01
C ASP A 71 17.39 3.80 -6.69
N PHE A 72 16.48 3.48 -5.76
CA PHE A 72 15.43 4.41 -5.36
C PHE A 72 14.95 4.21 -3.92
N GLU A 73 14.34 5.26 -3.41
CA GLU A 73 13.72 5.32 -2.11
C GLU A 73 12.24 5.70 -2.26
N GLN A 74 11.37 4.82 -1.78
CA GLN A 74 9.96 5.11 -1.58
C GLN A 74 9.75 5.68 -0.18
N ARG A 75 9.00 6.78 -0.10
CA ARG A 75 8.61 7.42 1.16
C ARG A 75 7.11 7.46 1.29
N SER A 76 6.62 7.14 2.47
CA SER A 76 5.19 7.07 2.80
C SER A 76 4.87 8.02 3.95
N VAL A 77 3.78 8.77 3.82
CA VAL A 77 3.29 9.72 4.82
C VAL A 77 1.91 9.29 5.26
N TYR A 78 1.73 9.18 6.57
CA TYR A 78 0.50 8.72 7.19
C TYR A 78 -0.18 9.82 7.99
N ARG A 79 -1.50 9.71 8.13
CA ARG A 79 -2.31 10.51 9.04
C ARG A 79 -3.30 9.58 9.74
N ASN A 80 -3.20 9.47 11.07
CA ASN A 80 -4.03 8.57 11.87
C ASN A 80 -3.98 7.11 11.35
N GLY A 81 -2.79 6.62 10.97
CA GLY A 81 -2.59 5.28 10.39
C GLY A 81 -3.02 5.12 8.93
N LEU A 82 -3.63 6.12 8.30
CA LEU A 82 -4.00 6.09 6.88
C LEU A 82 -2.88 6.66 6.01
N LEU A 83 -2.44 5.92 4.99
CA LEU A 83 -1.46 6.38 4.01
C LEU A 83 -2.06 7.51 3.18
N ILE A 84 -1.57 8.74 3.29
CA ILE A 84 -2.12 9.89 2.54
C ILE A 84 -1.24 10.29 1.36
N TYR A 85 0.03 9.92 1.37
CA TYR A 85 0.96 10.26 0.30
C TYR A 85 2.09 9.24 0.25
N VAL A 86 2.39 8.73 -0.94
CA VAL A 86 3.55 7.89 -1.21
C VAL A 86 4.26 8.43 -2.44
N TYR A 87 5.59 8.42 -2.43
CA TYR A 87 6.37 8.87 -3.58
C TYR A 87 7.72 8.18 -3.64
N GLU A 88 8.28 8.08 -4.84
CA GLU A 88 9.57 7.46 -5.11
C GLU A 88 10.55 8.50 -5.65
N VAL A 89 11.75 8.49 -5.10
CA VAL A 89 12.87 9.31 -5.57
C VAL A 89 14.03 8.40 -5.97
N PRO A 90 14.72 8.68 -7.09
CA PRO A 90 15.93 7.96 -7.41
C PRO A 90 17.03 8.34 -6.41
N LEU A 91 17.89 7.38 -6.10
CA LEU A 91 19.07 7.57 -5.25
C LEU A 91 20.37 7.55 -6.08
N THR A 92 20.28 7.27 -7.38
CA THR A 92 21.42 7.33 -8.29
C THR A 92 21.85 8.75 -8.59
N GLU A 93 23.14 8.97 -8.87
CA GLU A 93 23.73 10.31 -9.10
C GLU A 93 23.11 11.10 -10.27
N LEU A 94 22.37 10.44 -11.16
CA LEU A 94 21.75 11.02 -12.35
C LEU A 94 20.26 11.34 -12.16
N GLY A 95 19.66 10.90 -11.07
CA GLY A 95 18.24 11.03 -10.82
C GLY A 95 17.91 12.27 -9.99
N GLU A 96 17.22 13.23 -10.58
CA GLU A 96 16.58 14.32 -9.82
C GLU A 96 15.06 14.21 -9.92
N GLY A 97 14.38 14.41 -8.78
CA GLY A 97 12.93 14.54 -8.72
C GLY A 97 12.16 13.29 -8.28
N VAL A 98 10.83 13.39 -8.34
CA VAL A 98 9.91 12.32 -7.93
C VAL A 98 9.54 11.50 -9.17
N LEU A 99 9.92 10.21 -9.19
CA LEU A 99 9.63 9.29 -10.29
C LEU A 99 8.13 8.98 -10.38
N PHE A 100 7.54 8.67 -9.23
CA PHE A 100 6.15 8.30 -9.05
C PHE A 100 5.63 8.89 -7.75
N PHE A 101 4.35 9.25 -7.72
CA PHE A 101 3.63 9.57 -6.50
C PHE A 101 2.19 9.10 -6.55
N SER A 102 1.61 8.90 -5.38
CA SER A 102 0.17 8.81 -5.17
C SER A 102 -0.24 9.58 -3.93
N ARG A 103 -1.31 10.38 -4.03
CA ARG A 103 -1.98 11.03 -2.91
C ARG A 103 -3.37 10.44 -2.74
N TYR A 104 -3.79 10.25 -1.49
CA TYR A 104 -5.06 9.64 -1.16
C TYR A 104 -5.88 10.52 -0.23
N GLU A 105 -7.19 10.56 -0.48
CA GLU A 105 -8.17 11.11 0.45
C GLU A 105 -9.13 10.02 0.91
N TYR A 106 -9.60 10.16 2.14
CA TYR A 106 -10.42 9.18 2.82
C TYR A 106 -11.66 9.83 3.41
N ASP A 107 -12.74 9.06 3.46
CA ASP A 107 -13.90 9.43 4.25
C ASP A 107 -13.63 9.28 5.76
N LYS A 108 -14.62 9.63 6.58
CA LYS A 108 -14.55 9.53 8.05
C LYS A 108 -14.45 8.09 8.58
N TYR A 109 -14.69 7.08 7.75
CA TYR A 109 -14.60 5.67 8.10
C TYR A 109 -13.28 5.04 7.65
N GLY A 110 -12.43 5.79 6.94
CA GLY A 110 -11.16 5.30 6.41
C GLY A 110 -11.26 4.62 5.04
N ASN A 111 -12.37 4.79 4.31
CA ASN A 111 -12.46 4.32 2.92
C ASN A 111 -11.84 5.38 2.00
N ARG A 112 -11.00 4.94 1.05
CA ARG A 112 -10.32 5.84 0.10
C ARG A 112 -11.30 6.38 -0.94
N ILE A 113 -11.68 7.65 -0.85
CA ILE A 113 -12.65 8.28 -1.77
C ILE A 113 -12.00 8.93 -2.99
N GLU A 114 -10.72 9.25 -2.92
CA GLU A 114 -10.00 9.88 -4.03
C GLU A 114 -8.52 9.44 -4.03
N ALA A 115 -7.96 9.27 -5.23
CA ALA A 115 -6.55 8.95 -5.46
C ALA A 115 -6.02 9.75 -6.65
N HIS A 116 -4.89 10.43 -6.47
CA HIS A 116 -4.17 11.14 -7.53
C HIS A 116 -2.81 10.51 -7.69
N SER A 117 -2.55 9.89 -8.84
CA SER A 117 -1.28 9.24 -9.14
C SER A 117 -0.60 9.91 -10.31
N GLY A 118 0.72 9.99 -10.26
CA GLY A 118 1.47 10.75 -11.25
C GLY A 118 2.96 10.44 -11.23
N ASN A 119 3.65 10.93 -12.26
CA ASN A 119 5.09 10.76 -12.44
C ASN A 119 5.72 12.11 -12.77
N ASN A 120 6.96 12.34 -12.35
CA ASN A 120 7.73 13.55 -12.66
C ASN A 120 6.96 14.85 -12.32
N GLY A 121 6.23 14.84 -11.20
CA GLY A 121 5.43 15.98 -10.74
C GLY A 121 4.11 16.23 -11.50
N VAL A 122 3.75 15.38 -12.46
CA VAL A 122 2.50 15.50 -13.24
C VAL A 122 1.52 14.41 -12.82
N VAL A 123 0.28 14.80 -12.49
CA VAL A 123 -0.82 13.86 -12.24
C VAL A 123 -1.24 13.22 -13.57
N ASN A 124 -1.20 11.90 -13.62
CA ASN A 124 -1.55 11.09 -14.79
C ASN A 124 -2.91 10.41 -14.62
N GLU A 125 -3.30 10.10 -13.38
CA GLU A 125 -4.51 9.36 -13.07
C GLU A 125 -5.20 9.97 -11.85
N VAL A 126 -6.52 10.13 -11.95
CA VAL A 126 -7.39 10.49 -10.84
C VAL A 126 -8.48 9.43 -10.70
N GLY A 127 -8.50 8.74 -9.56
CA GLY A 127 -9.54 7.79 -9.19
C GLY A 127 -10.50 8.40 -8.18
N ILE A 128 -11.79 8.38 -8.47
CA ILE A 128 -12.85 8.77 -7.52
C ILE A 128 -13.65 7.52 -7.17
N TYR A 129 -13.79 7.25 -5.88
CA TYR A 129 -14.44 6.06 -5.36
C TYR A 129 -15.69 6.44 -4.56
N HIS A 130 -16.78 5.74 -4.85
CA HIS A 130 -18.03 5.86 -4.10
C HIS A 130 -18.31 4.54 -3.42
N TYR A 131 -18.34 4.56 -2.09
CA TYR A 131 -18.79 3.43 -1.30
C TYR A 131 -20.23 3.71 -0.92
N GLY A 132 -21.14 2.89 -1.46
CA GLY A 132 -22.54 2.94 -1.08
C GLY A 132 -22.70 2.52 0.37
N ASP A 133 -23.52 3.26 1.12
CA ASP A 133 -24.02 2.80 2.40
C ASP A 133 -24.81 1.50 2.17
N TYR A 134 -24.41 0.39 2.78
CA TYR A 134 -25.37 -0.70 2.95
C TYR A 134 -26.52 -0.16 3.81
N CYS A 135 -27.66 0.10 3.15
CA CYS A 135 -28.89 0.66 3.69
C CYS A 135 -29.45 -0.09 4.92
N ILE A 136 -29.77 0.67 5.97
CA ILE A 136 -30.96 0.50 6.85
C ILE A 136 -31.16 1.85 7.55
N LYS A 137 -32.25 2.61 7.41
CA LYS A 137 -33.64 2.31 7.04
C LYS A 137 -34.18 3.34 6.03
N GLN A 138 -35.05 2.89 5.12
CA GLN A 138 -36.14 3.74 4.63
C GLN A 138 -36.82 4.38 5.84
N VAL A 139 -36.85 5.72 5.90
CA VAL A 139 -37.83 6.42 6.72
C VAL A 139 -39.17 6.14 6.04
N PRO A 140 -40.11 5.39 6.66
CA PRO A 140 -41.44 5.24 6.08
C PRO A 140 -42.09 6.63 5.99
N PRO A 141 -42.91 6.89 4.95
CA PRO A 141 -43.60 8.17 4.82
C PRO A 141 -44.40 8.44 6.09
N GLU A 142 -44.36 9.69 6.57
CA GLU A 142 -44.98 10.10 7.82
C GLU A 142 -46.46 9.71 7.90
N PRO A 143 -46.98 9.32 9.08
CA PRO A 143 -48.39 8.95 9.20
C PRO A 143 -49.34 10.17 9.21
N PHE A 144 -50.28 10.11 8.27
CA PHE A 144 -51.72 10.44 8.31
C PHE A 144 -52.23 11.89 8.45
N GLU A 145 -53.07 12.26 7.48
CA GLU A 145 -54.36 12.94 7.71
C GLU A 145 -55.44 12.18 6.90
N PRO A 146 -56.54 11.70 7.53
CA PRO A 146 -57.64 11.07 6.81
C PRO A 146 -58.52 12.15 6.15
N TYR A 147 -58.70 12.08 4.82
CA TYR A 147 -59.78 12.82 4.18
C TYR A 147 -61.01 11.90 4.11
N ASP A 148 -62.04 12.26 4.86
CA ASP A 148 -63.32 11.58 4.92
C ASP A 148 -63.92 11.42 3.51
N ALA A 149 -64.09 10.17 3.10
CA ALA A 149 -64.90 9.82 1.94
C ALA A 149 -66.38 9.91 2.32
N VAL A 150 -67.02 11.03 2.00
CA VAL A 150 -68.48 11.06 1.85
C VAL A 150 -68.78 10.77 0.38
N LEU A 151 -69.17 9.53 0.09
CA LEU A 151 -69.86 9.19 -1.16
C LEU A 151 -71.35 9.56 -1.04
N PRO A 152 -71.97 10.03 -2.13
CA PRO A 152 -73.30 10.62 -2.11
C PRO A 152 -74.42 9.58 -2.01
N PRO A 153 -75.59 9.99 -1.51
CA PRO A 153 -76.86 9.73 -2.17
C PRO A 153 -77.39 10.96 -2.91
#